data_AF-A0A1G1AIZ7-F1
#
_entry.id   AF-A0A1G1AIZ7-F1
#
_cell.length_a   1.000
_cell.length_b   1.000
_cell.length_c   1.000
_cell.angle_alpha   90.00
_cell.angle_beta   90.00
_cell.angle_gamma   90.00
#
_symmetry.space_group_name_H-M   'P 1'
#
loop_
_entity.id
_entity.type
_entity.pdbx_description
1 polymer ?
#
loop_
_entity_poly.entity_id
_entity_poly.type
_entity_poly.pdbx_seq_one_letter_code
_entity_poly.pdbx_strand_id
1 'polypeptide(L)'
;MFVVSATVVNGADTAVDRKPVLLFELPEPCNTPDGCTLADDGNLILSVPNFNNKALKQQGVIDKDAPAVMLCIDKNNKVSTWYEFKKEDLQADTGIVGPMGCDFGPDGHLYLADNQLFSNGANKSRLLRIRCENGKPVKCEVIVEGFIVANAVVWKGDTVYVSETILSHPPKETAGKGKVPLYSGTYAFNIDEFKNGPVKLAPWSAANPDPHLIATYATSGRIGFGADGLTVDGEGNLYCGIFEDGVLYRTRFDSAGKVVDTRVFAFDAKMACCDGIFWNKADNTIYVADMLQNAVQAVDMSGNVTTVHRNGDTTGADGLLDQPCEVHVRGNELIVINMDMPWESDLLANKKIDKPYTVSAIKLQ
;
A
#
# COMPACT_ATOMS: atom_id res chain seq x y z
N MET A 1 -1.06 31.25 -2.75
CA MET A 1 -0.49 31.22 -1.38
C MET A 1 -1.66 31.41 -0.43
N PHE A 2 -2.29 30.32 0.00
CA PHE A 2 -3.37 30.37 0.99
C PHE A 2 -2.90 29.55 2.19
N VAL A 3 -2.60 30.24 3.29
CA VAL A 3 -2.34 29.62 4.58
C VAL A 3 -3.72 29.34 5.19
N VAL A 4 -4.10 28.07 5.27
CA VAL A 4 -5.33 27.66 5.95
C VAL A 4 -4.98 27.49 7.43
N SER A 5 -5.47 28.40 8.28
CA SER A 5 -5.42 28.24 9.73
C SER A 5 -6.55 27.33 10.17
N ALA A 6 -6.25 26.07 10.51
CA ALA A 6 -7.23 25.15 11.07
C ALA A 6 -7.50 25.51 12.54
N THR A 7 -8.77 25.79 12.87
CA THR A 7 -9.22 25.91 14.25
C THR A 7 -9.51 24.51 14.78
N VAL A 8 -8.76 24.06 15.78
CA VAL A 8 -8.96 22.76 16.44
C VAL A 8 -10.25 22.82 17.26
N VAL A 9 -11.24 22.01 16.89
CA VAL A 9 -12.43 21.77 17.71
C VAL A 9 -12.18 20.47 18.49
N ASN A 10 -11.96 20.59 19.79
CA ASN A 10 -11.85 19.45 20.69
C ASN A 10 -13.25 18.83 20.91
N GLY A 11 -13.64 17.89 20.05
CA GLY A 11 -14.71 16.94 20.34
C GLY A 11 -14.17 15.83 21.25
N ALA A 12 -14.95 15.44 22.25
CA ALA A 12 -14.62 14.32 23.13
C ALA A 12 -14.54 13.02 22.31
N ASP A 13 -13.36 12.42 22.31
CA ASP A 13 -13.02 11.21 21.54
C ASP A 13 -13.68 9.99 22.22
N THR A 14 -14.79 9.52 21.68
CA THR A 14 -15.37 8.22 22.08
C THR A 14 -14.64 7.12 21.32
N ALA A 15 -13.36 6.93 21.60
CA ALA A 15 -12.59 5.81 21.08
C ALA A 15 -13.22 4.50 21.59
N VAL A 16 -13.80 3.73 20.68
CA VAL A 16 -14.17 2.34 20.98
C VAL A 16 -12.87 1.56 20.88
N ASP A 17 -12.13 1.43 21.99
CA ASP A 17 -10.88 0.67 22.01
C ASP A 17 -11.17 -0.80 21.71
N ARG A 18 -11.01 -1.18 20.44
CA ARG A 18 -11.17 -2.54 19.94
C ARG A 18 -9.78 -3.16 19.92
N LYS A 19 -9.41 -3.80 21.03
CA LYS A 19 -8.09 -4.42 21.15
C LYS A 19 -7.85 -5.43 20.00
N PRO A 20 -6.76 -5.29 19.23
CA PRO A 20 -6.35 -6.27 18.24
C PRO A 20 -6.05 -7.63 18.88
N VAL A 21 -6.21 -8.69 18.11
CA VAL A 21 -5.80 -10.05 18.45
C VAL A 21 -4.92 -10.62 17.34
N LEU A 22 -4.04 -11.55 17.71
CA LEU A 22 -3.22 -12.25 16.75
C LEU A 22 -4.14 -13.13 15.88
N LEU A 23 -4.10 -12.92 14.57
CA LEU A 23 -4.81 -13.78 13.63
C LEU A 23 -3.97 -15.03 13.33
N PHE A 24 -2.70 -14.81 13.00
CA PHE A 24 -1.66 -15.84 12.88
C PHE A 24 -0.27 -15.20 12.76
N GLU A 25 0.75 -16.04 12.99
CA GLU A 25 2.14 -15.75 12.64
C GLU A 25 2.41 -16.22 11.21
N LEU A 26 3.16 -15.44 10.45
CA LEU A 26 3.61 -15.82 9.12
C LEU A 26 4.71 -16.89 9.22
N PRO A 27 4.76 -17.85 8.27
CA PRO A 27 5.82 -18.84 8.25
C PRO A 27 7.20 -18.19 8.13
N GLU A 28 8.21 -18.75 8.80
CA GLU A 28 9.62 -18.36 8.62
C GLU A 28 10.12 -18.87 7.25
N PRO A 29 9.87 -18.13 6.15
CA PRO A 29 10.82 -17.09 5.78
C PRO A 29 10.20 -15.71 5.48
N CYS A 30 8.91 -15.52 5.77
CA CYS A 30 8.12 -14.34 5.44
C CYS A 30 8.32 -13.23 6.47
N ASN A 31 9.31 -12.36 6.24
CA ASN A 31 9.81 -11.36 7.19
C ASN A 31 9.34 -9.92 6.96
N THR A 32 8.71 -9.65 5.82
CA THR A 32 8.12 -8.35 5.51
C THR A 32 6.91 -8.61 4.61
N PRO A 33 5.71 -8.78 5.18
CA PRO A 33 4.47 -8.75 4.40
C PRO A 33 4.12 -7.30 4.02
N ASP A 34 3.30 -7.13 2.99
CA ASP A 34 2.88 -5.81 2.51
C ASP A 34 1.40 -5.84 2.07
N GLY A 35 1.10 -5.52 0.82
CA GLY A 35 -0.25 -5.47 0.27
C GLY A 35 -0.99 -6.80 0.27
N CYS A 36 -2.31 -6.72 0.35
CA CYS A 36 -3.17 -7.89 0.22
C CYS A 36 -4.46 -7.56 -0.55
N THR A 37 -5.16 -8.59 -1.00
CA THR A 37 -6.51 -8.46 -1.56
C THR A 37 -7.38 -9.65 -1.18
N LEU A 38 -8.69 -9.44 -1.15
CA LEU A 38 -9.68 -10.48 -0.88
C LEU A 38 -10.20 -11.04 -2.20
N ALA A 39 -9.96 -12.33 -2.44
CA ALA A 39 -10.55 -13.05 -3.55
C ALA A 39 -12.04 -13.35 -3.30
N ASP A 40 -12.80 -13.56 -4.39
CA ASP A 40 -14.24 -13.85 -4.35
C ASP A 40 -14.62 -15.09 -3.52
N ASP A 41 -13.69 -16.03 -3.36
CA ASP A 41 -13.88 -17.25 -2.55
C ASP A 41 -13.64 -17.02 -1.04
N GLY A 42 -13.29 -15.78 -0.65
CA GLY A 42 -13.03 -15.36 0.73
C GLY A 42 -11.60 -15.59 1.19
N ASN A 43 -10.70 -16.04 0.31
CA ASN A 43 -9.27 -16.15 0.60
C ASN A 43 -8.60 -14.78 0.49
N LEU A 44 -7.64 -14.50 1.36
CA LEU A 44 -6.76 -13.34 1.19
C LEU A 44 -5.51 -13.77 0.43
N ILE A 45 -5.14 -13.00 -0.58
CA ILE A 45 -3.85 -13.13 -1.25
C ILE A 45 -2.94 -12.03 -0.71
N LEU A 46 -1.79 -12.42 -0.16
CA LEU A 46 -0.87 -11.53 0.55
C LEU A 46 0.47 -11.50 -0.18
N SER A 47 1.00 -10.32 -0.46
CA SER A 47 2.37 -10.15 -0.94
C SER A 47 3.35 -10.14 0.23
N VAL A 48 4.51 -10.76 0.00
CA VAL A 48 5.60 -10.80 0.96
C VAL A 48 6.92 -10.47 0.22
N PRO A 49 7.31 -9.19 0.17
CA PRO A 49 8.54 -8.78 -0.50
C PRO A 49 9.83 -9.19 0.22
N ASN A 50 9.79 -9.44 1.53
CA ASN A 50 10.97 -9.78 2.35
C ASN A 50 12.08 -8.72 2.29
N PHE A 51 11.72 -7.44 2.32
CA PHE A 51 12.69 -6.34 2.28
C PHE A 51 13.62 -6.29 3.51
N ASN A 52 13.24 -6.91 4.63
CA ASN A 52 14.09 -7.03 5.81
C ASN A 52 15.29 -7.97 5.64
N ASN A 53 15.36 -8.78 4.56
CA ASN A 53 16.45 -9.73 4.30
C ASN A 53 17.86 -9.17 4.57
N LYS A 54 18.17 -7.98 4.03
CA LYS A 54 19.50 -7.36 4.20
C LYS A 54 19.79 -7.04 5.66
N ALA A 55 18.83 -6.42 6.35
CA ALA A 55 18.97 -6.03 7.74
C ALA A 55 19.09 -7.27 8.66
N LEU A 56 18.24 -8.29 8.44
CA LEU A 56 18.24 -9.53 9.21
C LEU A 56 19.53 -10.34 9.04
N LYS A 57 20.11 -10.37 7.83
CA LYS A 57 21.45 -10.95 7.62
C LYS A 57 22.54 -10.20 8.39
N GLN A 58 22.50 -8.87 8.36
CA GLN A 58 23.46 -8.04 9.09
C GLN A 58 23.36 -8.22 10.61
N GLN A 59 22.16 -8.52 11.11
CA GLN A 59 21.90 -8.85 12.52
C GLN A 59 22.21 -10.31 12.87
N GLY A 60 22.50 -11.18 11.88
CA GLY A 60 22.74 -12.61 12.10
C GLY A 60 21.47 -13.41 12.44
N VAL A 61 20.28 -12.90 12.10
CA VAL A 61 18.99 -13.58 12.31
C VAL A 61 18.72 -14.63 11.23
N ILE A 62 19.18 -14.37 9.99
CA ILE A 62 19.08 -15.30 8.87
C ILE A 62 20.44 -15.43 8.17
N ASP A 63 20.71 -16.62 7.61
CA ASP A 63 21.95 -16.88 6.86
C ASP A 63 21.82 -16.62 5.35
N LYS A 64 20.60 -16.62 4.82
CA LYS A 64 20.29 -16.52 3.40
C LYS A 64 19.05 -15.67 3.18
N ASP A 65 18.99 -15.02 2.03
CA ASP A 65 17.83 -14.25 1.63
C ASP A 65 16.62 -15.17 1.42
N ALA A 66 15.49 -14.76 1.99
CA ALA A 66 14.20 -15.34 1.67
C ALA A 66 13.71 -14.79 0.31
N PRO A 67 13.29 -15.64 -0.65
CA PRO A 67 12.69 -15.14 -1.87
C PRO A 67 11.36 -14.42 -1.56
N ALA A 68 10.99 -13.44 -2.39
CA ALA A 68 9.64 -12.90 -2.36
C ALA A 68 8.61 -13.98 -2.70
N VAL A 69 7.40 -13.88 -2.15
CA VAL A 69 6.35 -14.89 -2.33
C VAL A 69 4.96 -14.24 -2.25
N MET A 70 3.99 -14.83 -2.94
CA MET A 70 2.58 -14.55 -2.69
C MET A 70 1.98 -15.69 -1.85
N LEU A 71 1.33 -15.36 -0.75
CA LEU A 71 0.66 -16.32 0.13
C LEU A 71 -0.86 -16.30 -0.09
N CYS A 72 -1.50 -17.42 0.18
CA CYS A 72 -2.95 -17.54 0.33
C CYS A 72 -3.27 -17.84 1.79
N ILE A 73 -4.13 -17.02 2.37
CA ILE A 73 -4.70 -17.21 3.70
C ILE A 73 -6.16 -17.60 3.50
N ASP A 74 -6.48 -18.87 3.79
CA ASP A 74 -7.84 -19.36 3.60
C ASP A 74 -8.82 -18.79 4.64
N LYS A 75 -10.11 -19.06 4.44
CA LYS A 75 -11.19 -18.68 5.37
C LYS A 75 -11.05 -19.22 6.80
N ASN A 76 -10.20 -20.22 7.03
CA ASN A 76 -9.90 -20.78 8.34
C ASN A 76 -8.54 -20.28 8.88
N ASN A 77 -7.97 -19.24 8.28
CA ASN A 77 -6.66 -18.66 8.62
C ASN A 77 -5.49 -19.61 8.39
N LYS A 78 -5.65 -20.61 7.51
CA LYS A 78 -4.54 -21.47 7.12
C LYS A 78 -3.74 -20.80 6.01
N VAL A 79 -2.46 -20.61 6.26
CA VAL A 79 -1.51 -20.03 5.31
C VAL A 79 -0.93 -21.11 4.41
N SER A 80 -0.82 -20.81 3.13
CA SER A 80 -0.13 -21.63 2.13
C SER A 80 0.50 -20.75 1.05
N THR A 81 1.50 -21.28 0.34
CA THR A 81 2.06 -20.56 -0.80
C THR A 81 1.05 -20.51 -1.94
N TRP A 82 0.76 -19.31 -2.44
CA TRP A 82 -0.10 -19.09 -3.61
C TRP A 82 0.71 -19.06 -4.90
N TYR A 83 1.78 -18.24 -4.94
CA TYR A 83 2.67 -18.14 -6.09
C TYR A 83 4.12 -17.97 -5.66
N GLU A 84 5.00 -18.78 -6.24
CA GLU A 84 6.46 -18.67 -6.12
C GLU A 84 7.02 -17.96 -7.35
N PHE A 85 7.70 -16.84 -7.14
CA PHE A 85 8.36 -16.12 -8.23
C PHE A 85 9.54 -16.91 -8.76
N LYS A 86 9.59 -17.04 -10.08
CA LYS A 86 10.66 -17.73 -10.80
C LYS A 86 11.71 -16.74 -11.27
N LYS A 87 12.86 -17.25 -11.72
CA LYS A 87 13.97 -16.42 -12.20
C LYS A 87 13.54 -15.47 -13.34
N GLU A 88 12.65 -15.94 -14.21
CA GLU A 88 12.08 -15.17 -15.32
C GLU A 88 11.12 -14.07 -14.89
N ASP A 89 10.58 -14.12 -13.67
CA ASP A 89 9.70 -13.09 -13.12
C ASP A 89 10.51 -11.92 -12.55
N LEU A 90 11.76 -12.18 -12.15
CA LEU A 90 12.67 -11.21 -11.57
C LEU A 90 12.95 -10.05 -12.52
N GLN A 91 13.03 -8.83 -11.99
CA GLN A 91 13.44 -7.67 -12.77
C GLN A 91 14.91 -7.89 -13.20
N ALA A 92 15.20 -7.73 -14.49
CA ALA A 92 16.45 -8.21 -15.09
C ALA A 92 17.72 -7.50 -14.56
N ASP A 93 17.61 -6.24 -14.15
CA ASP A 93 18.73 -5.43 -13.66
C ASP A 93 18.97 -5.61 -12.16
N THR A 94 17.90 -5.77 -11.36
CA THR A 94 17.98 -5.89 -9.90
C THR A 94 18.05 -7.35 -9.43
N GLY A 95 17.53 -8.28 -10.23
CA GLY A 95 17.46 -9.69 -9.88
C GLY A 95 16.44 -10.00 -8.77
N ILE A 96 15.47 -9.11 -8.53
CA ILE A 96 14.42 -9.31 -7.51
C ILE A 96 13.02 -9.00 -8.06
N VAL A 97 12.00 -9.42 -7.33
CA VAL A 97 10.63 -8.89 -7.39
C VAL A 97 10.31 -8.36 -6.00
N GLY A 98 9.80 -7.13 -5.92
CA GLY A 98 9.31 -6.49 -4.71
C GLY A 98 7.79 -6.37 -4.75
N PRO A 99 7.04 -7.47 -4.53
CA PRO A 99 5.59 -7.48 -4.62
C PRO A 99 4.99 -6.58 -3.53
N MET A 100 4.16 -5.60 -3.90
CA MET A 100 3.48 -4.68 -2.98
C MET A 100 1.96 -4.88 -3.04
N GLY A 101 1.18 -3.80 -3.20
CA GLY A 101 -0.26 -3.82 -3.42
C GLY A 101 -0.65 -4.66 -4.64
N CYS A 102 -1.78 -5.37 -4.52
CA CYS A 102 -2.30 -6.22 -5.58
C CYS A 102 -3.81 -6.23 -5.59
N ASP A 103 -4.40 -6.53 -6.74
CA ASP A 103 -5.85 -6.69 -6.88
C ASP A 103 -6.21 -7.58 -8.06
N PHE A 104 -7.37 -8.23 -8.00
CA PHE A 104 -7.86 -9.07 -9.09
C PHE A 104 -8.53 -8.21 -10.17
N GLY A 105 -8.08 -8.38 -11.40
CA GLY A 105 -8.70 -7.75 -12.56
C GLY A 105 -10.02 -8.41 -12.95
N PRO A 106 -10.82 -7.73 -13.79
CA PRO A 106 -12.09 -8.27 -14.29
C PRO A 106 -11.91 -9.52 -15.16
N ASP A 107 -10.69 -9.81 -15.61
CA ASP A 107 -10.32 -11.03 -16.33
C ASP A 107 -9.98 -12.22 -15.40
N GLY A 108 -10.08 -12.03 -14.08
CA GLY A 108 -9.79 -13.04 -13.07
C GLY A 108 -8.29 -13.31 -12.88
N HIS A 109 -7.42 -12.41 -13.33
CA HIS A 109 -5.98 -12.48 -13.08
C HIS A 109 -5.58 -11.51 -11.95
N LEU A 110 -4.50 -11.82 -11.23
CA LEU A 110 -4.00 -10.93 -10.18
C LEU A 110 -3.02 -9.92 -10.79
N TYR A 111 -3.21 -8.65 -10.49
CA TYR A 111 -2.34 -7.56 -10.87
C TYR A 111 -1.59 -7.08 -9.63
N LEU A 112 -0.29 -6.84 -9.76
CA LEU A 112 0.59 -6.66 -8.62
C LEU A 112 1.64 -5.61 -8.94
N ALA A 113 1.80 -4.62 -8.07
CA ALA A 113 2.90 -3.68 -8.14
C ALA A 113 4.20 -4.38 -7.75
N ASP A 114 5.23 -4.14 -8.56
CA ASP A 114 6.58 -4.63 -8.33
C ASP A 114 7.50 -3.44 -8.08
N ASN A 115 7.74 -3.16 -6.80
CA ASN A 115 8.54 -2.07 -6.29
C ASN A 115 10.03 -2.43 -6.27
N GLN A 116 10.82 -1.63 -6.97
CA GLN A 116 12.25 -1.82 -7.13
C GLN A 116 13.09 -0.77 -6.39
N LEU A 117 12.47 0.17 -5.65
CA LEU A 117 13.15 1.29 -4.98
C LEU A 117 14.35 0.84 -4.14
N PHE A 118 14.17 -0.22 -3.35
CA PHE A 118 15.17 -0.70 -2.40
C PHE A 118 16.34 -1.46 -3.06
N SER A 119 16.28 -1.70 -4.36
CA SER A 119 17.37 -2.28 -5.16
C SER A 119 17.90 -1.30 -6.21
N ASN A 120 17.02 -0.67 -6.97
CA ASN A 120 17.35 0.33 -7.98
C ASN A 120 16.16 1.27 -8.24
N GLY A 121 16.27 2.52 -7.77
CA GLY A 121 15.26 3.56 -8.01
C GLY A 121 15.23 4.14 -9.43
N ALA A 122 16.01 3.65 -10.41
CA ALA A 122 16.06 4.23 -11.75
C ALA A 122 14.95 3.72 -12.69
N ASN A 123 13.69 4.02 -12.37
CA ASN A 123 12.51 3.67 -13.18
C ASN A 123 12.39 2.16 -13.50
N LYS A 124 12.71 1.31 -12.51
CA LYS A 124 12.73 -0.16 -12.68
C LYS A 124 11.49 -0.86 -12.14
N SER A 125 10.64 -0.14 -11.41
CA SER A 125 9.39 -0.69 -10.91
C SER A 125 8.42 -0.99 -12.04
N ARG A 126 7.55 -1.98 -11.84
CA ARG A 126 6.67 -2.56 -12.87
C ARG A 126 5.27 -2.76 -12.32
N LEU A 127 4.31 -2.89 -13.22
CA LEU A 127 3.06 -3.60 -12.93
C LEU A 127 3.16 -4.99 -13.55
N LEU A 128 2.91 -6.00 -12.73
CA LEU A 128 2.92 -7.41 -13.11
C LEU A 128 1.49 -7.95 -13.16
N ARG A 129 1.27 -8.98 -13.98
CA ARG A 129 0.06 -9.80 -14.01
C ARG A 129 0.41 -11.26 -13.77
N ILE A 130 -0.13 -11.84 -12.70
CA ILE A 130 -0.11 -13.27 -12.46
C ILE A 130 -1.38 -13.87 -13.06
N ARG A 131 -1.22 -14.49 -14.23
CA ARG A 131 -2.30 -15.19 -14.92
C ARG A 131 -2.79 -16.35 -14.08
N CYS A 132 -4.11 -16.47 -14.00
CA CYS A 132 -4.79 -17.55 -13.32
C CYS A 132 -5.57 -18.42 -14.32
N GLU A 133 -5.49 -19.73 -14.16
CA GLU A 133 -6.26 -20.71 -14.91
C GLU A 133 -7.01 -21.60 -13.92
N ASN A 134 -8.34 -21.68 -14.05
CA ASN A 134 -9.21 -22.40 -13.10
C ASN A 134 -8.96 -22.00 -11.63
N GLY A 135 -8.81 -20.69 -11.38
CA GLY A 135 -8.58 -20.13 -10.05
C GLY A 135 -7.17 -20.36 -9.48
N LYS A 136 -6.22 -20.86 -10.27
CA LYS A 136 -4.84 -21.13 -9.82
C LYS A 136 -3.84 -20.28 -10.60
N PRO A 137 -2.83 -19.69 -9.94
CA PRO A 137 -1.82 -18.92 -10.63
C PRO A 137 -0.88 -19.83 -11.41
N VAL A 138 -0.54 -19.43 -12.65
CA VAL A 138 0.26 -20.25 -13.57
C VAL A 138 1.50 -19.54 -14.10
N LYS A 139 1.44 -18.21 -14.28
CA LYS A 139 2.50 -17.45 -14.93
C LYS A 139 2.44 -15.98 -14.55
N CYS A 140 3.59 -15.38 -14.26
CA CYS A 140 3.74 -13.94 -14.12
C CYS A 140 4.23 -13.32 -15.44
N GLU A 141 3.75 -12.12 -15.73
CA GLU A 141 4.11 -11.36 -16.93
C GLU A 141 4.10 -9.87 -16.64
N VAL A 142 5.05 -9.15 -17.24
CA VAL A 142 5.12 -7.68 -17.14
C VAL A 142 4.06 -7.08 -18.05
N ILE A 143 3.31 -6.10 -17.55
CA ILE A 143 2.27 -5.41 -18.33
C ILE A 143 2.45 -3.89 -18.34
N VAL A 144 3.20 -3.32 -17.40
CA VAL A 144 3.64 -1.93 -17.45
C VAL A 144 5.06 -1.81 -16.92
N GLU A 145 5.88 -1.02 -17.61
CA GLU A 145 7.27 -0.71 -17.25
C GLU A 145 7.47 0.80 -17.07
N GLY A 146 8.45 1.19 -16.24
CA GLY A 146 8.95 2.56 -16.16
C GLY A 146 8.56 3.34 -14.90
N PHE A 147 7.89 2.71 -13.94
CA PHE A 147 7.62 3.30 -12.62
C PHE A 147 8.91 3.47 -11.83
N ILE A 148 8.94 4.45 -10.92
CA ILE A 148 10.02 4.59 -9.94
C ILE A 148 9.71 3.68 -8.74
N VAL A 149 8.51 3.80 -8.18
CA VAL A 149 8.00 3.15 -6.96
C VAL A 149 6.50 2.86 -7.16
N ALA A 150 6.19 1.84 -7.96
CA ALA A 150 4.84 1.32 -8.05
C ALA A 150 4.46 0.71 -6.70
N ASN A 151 3.30 1.09 -6.13
CA ASN A 151 2.93 0.65 -4.79
C ASN A 151 1.54 -0.02 -4.70
N ALA A 152 0.46 0.73 -4.52
CA ALA A 152 -0.89 0.15 -4.46
C ALA A 152 -1.45 -0.15 -5.86
N VAL A 153 -2.33 -1.15 -5.93
CA VAL A 153 -3.07 -1.54 -7.14
C VAL A 153 -4.54 -1.70 -6.78
N VAL A 154 -5.45 -1.09 -7.53
CA VAL A 154 -6.89 -1.29 -7.35
C VAL A 154 -7.62 -1.23 -8.70
N TRP A 155 -8.64 -2.07 -8.87
CA TRP A 155 -9.50 -2.07 -10.06
C TRP A 155 -10.78 -1.28 -9.86
N LYS A 156 -11.25 -0.67 -10.96
CA LYS A 156 -12.62 -0.17 -11.12
C LYS A 156 -13.09 -0.47 -12.53
N GLY A 157 -13.98 -1.44 -12.68
CA GLY A 157 -14.41 -1.92 -13.99
C GLY A 157 -13.19 -2.41 -14.79
N ASP A 158 -13.01 -1.87 -16.00
CA ASP A 158 -11.93 -2.25 -16.92
C ASP A 158 -10.66 -1.41 -16.77
N THR A 159 -10.53 -0.63 -15.68
CA THR A 159 -9.35 0.22 -15.43
C THR A 159 -8.65 -0.17 -14.13
N VAL A 160 -7.34 -0.37 -14.23
CA VAL A 160 -6.45 -0.55 -13.07
C VAL A 160 -5.80 0.77 -12.72
N TYR A 161 -5.76 1.09 -11.43
CA TYR A 161 -5.09 2.25 -10.88
C TYR A 161 -3.87 1.80 -10.09
N VAL A 162 -2.76 2.52 -10.27
CA VAL A 162 -1.49 2.22 -9.59
C VAL A 162 -0.96 3.50 -8.96
N SER A 163 -0.64 3.48 -7.67
CA SER A 163 0.04 4.62 -7.06
C SER A 163 1.53 4.60 -7.41
N GLU A 164 2.06 5.80 -7.63
CA GLU A 164 3.49 6.04 -7.84
C GLU A 164 3.96 6.93 -6.71
N THR A 165 4.68 6.32 -5.77
CA THR A 165 5.04 6.96 -4.50
C THR A 165 5.97 8.14 -4.70
N ILE A 166 6.77 8.15 -5.78
CA ILE A 166 7.53 9.32 -6.21
C ILE A 166 7.55 9.43 -7.74
N LEU A 167 7.17 10.59 -8.26
CA LEU A 167 7.28 10.90 -9.70
C LEU A 167 8.70 11.32 -10.08
N SER A 168 9.49 11.77 -9.11
CA SER A 168 10.92 12.09 -9.28
C SER A 168 11.66 11.90 -7.96
N HIS A 169 12.92 11.45 -8.04
CA HIS A 169 13.78 11.40 -6.86
C HIS A 169 13.87 12.77 -6.19
N PRO A 170 13.55 12.89 -4.89
CA PRO A 170 13.67 14.14 -4.19
C PRO A 170 15.13 14.62 -4.25
N PRO A 171 15.38 15.92 -4.46
CA PRO A 171 16.74 16.44 -4.42
C PRO A 171 17.33 16.21 -3.03
N LYS A 172 18.65 15.97 -2.97
CA LYS A 172 19.35 15.84 -1.68
C LYS A 172 19.10 17.08 -0.83
N GLU A 173 18.67 16.87 0.41
CA GLU A 173 18.51 17.97 1.36
C GLU A 173 19.82 18.78 1.44
N THR A 174 19.70 20.10 1.33
CA THR A 174 20.84 21.01 1.45
C THR A 174 20.59 21.89 2.66
N ALA A 175 21.51 21.86 3.64
CA ALA A 175 21.39 22.67 4.85
C ALA A 175 21.12 24.15 4.51
N GLY A 176 20.08 24.72 5.12
CA GLY A 176 19.67 26.11 4.92
C GLY A 176 18.78 26.39 3.69
N LYS A 177 18.45 25.39 2.87
CA LYS A 177 17.36 25.47 1.89
C LYS A 177 16.11 24.83 2.48
N GLY A 178 14.96 25.50 2.37
CA GLY A 178 13.68 24.96 2.82
C GLY A 178 13.36 23.61 2.16
N LYS A 179 12.48 22.81 2.79
CA LYS A 179 12.07 21.51 2.26
C LYS A 179 11.49 21.65 0.86
N VAL A 180 11.95 20.79 -0.05
CA VAL A 180 11.43 20.71 -1.42
C VAL A 180 10.22 19.80 -1.41
N PRO A 181 9.09 20.19 -2.02
CA PRO A 181 7.93 19.32 -2.08
C PRO A 181 8.26 18.02 -2.81
N LEU A 182 7.73 16.92 -2.29
CA LEU A 182 7.73 15.64 -2.98
C LEU A 182 6.52 15.55 -3.90
N TYR A 183 6.76 15.10 -5.13
CA TYR A 183 5.71 14.85 -6.10
C TYR A 183 5.48 13.35 -6.24
N SER A 184 4.22 12.95 -6.13
CA SER A 184 3.74 11.58 -6.29
C SER A 184 2.45 11.59 -7.11
N GLY A 185 1.91 10.43 -7.48
CA GLY A 185 0.72 10.42 -8.32
C GLY A 185 0.00 9.09 -8.41
N THR A 186 -1.04 9.09 -9.23
CA THR A 186 -1.81 7.88 -9.54
C THR A 186 -1.93 7.72 -11.05
N TYR A 187 -1.51 6.56 -11.53
CA TYR A 187 -1.66 6.16 -12.93
C TYR A 187 -2.95 5.35 -13.13
N ALA A 188 -3.52 5.41 -14.33
CA ALA A 188 -4.68 4.61 -14.73
C ALA A 188 -4.44 3.98 -16.10
N PHE A 189 -4.74 2.69 -16.24
CA PHE A 189 -4.59 1.94 -17.48
C PHE A 189 -5.85 1.13 -17.76
N ASN A 190 -6.33 1.16 -18.99
CA ASN A 190 -7.41 0.28 -19.41
C ASN A 190 -6.85 -1.12 -19.72
N ILE A 191 -7.57 -2.16 -19.33
CA ILE A 191 -7.13 -3.56 -19.53
C ILE A 191 -6.83 -3.90 -21.00
N ASP A 192 -7.51 -3.25 -21.94
CA ASP A 192 -7.33 -3.48 -23.38
C ASP A 192 -5.95 -3.05 -23.89
N GLU A 193 -5.27 -2.15 -23.19
CA GLU A 193 -3.95 -1.66 -23.57
C GLU A 193 -2.89 -2.77 -23.48
N PHE A 194 -3.10 -3.76 -22.61
CA PHE A 194 -2.18 -4.88 -22.40
C PHE A 194 -2.24 -5.94 -23.50
N LYS A 195 -3.22 -5.87 -24.43
CA LYS A 195 -3.37 -6.85 -25.52
C LYS A 195 -2.18 -6.89 -26.48
N ASN A 196 -1.47 -5.76 -26.62
CA ASN A 196 -0.36 -5.61 -27.57
C ASN A 196 1.02 -5.65 -26.90
N GLY A 197 1.08 -6.10 -25.65
CA GLY A 197 2.30 -6.15 -24.84
C GLY A 197 2.34 -5.07 -23.76
N PRO A 198 3.48 -4.93 -23.06
CA PRO A 198 3.59 -4.02 -21.93
C PRO A 198 3.51 -2.54 -22.35
N VAL A 199 2.76 -1.74 -21.59
CA VAL A 199 2.79 -0.28 -21.67
C VAL A 199 4.13 0.22 -21.12
N LYS A 200 4.72 1.23 -21.75
CA LYS A 200 5.99 1.82 -21.30
C LYS A 200 5.76 3.28 -20.93
N LEU A 201 5.90 3.59 -19.65
CA LEU A 201 5.74 4.93 -19.14
C LEU A 201 6.90 5.83 -19.57
N ALA A 202 6.57 7.05 -19.96
CA ALA A 202 7.57 8.10 -20.09
C ALA A 202 8.05 8.57 -18.70
N PRO A 203 9.35 8.88 -18.52
CA PRO A 203 9.81 9.56 -17.32
C PRO A 203 9.00 10.83 -17.06
N TRP A 204 8.60 11.05 -15.82
CA TRP A 204 7.73 12.17 -15.47
C TRP A 204 8.38 13.52 -15.77
N SER A 205 7.56 14.44 -16.28
CA SER A 205 7.86 15.86 -16.32
C SER A 205 6.58 16.66 -16.09
N ALA A 206 6.65 17.75 -15.33
CA ALA A 206 5.49 18.60 -15.09
C ALA A 206 4.94 19.26 -16.38
N ALA A 207 5.80 19.49 -17.37
CA ALA A 207 5.42 20.12 -18.64
C ALA A 207 4.76 19.14 -19.63
N ASN A 208 5.12 17.85 -19.55
CA ASN A 208 4.62 16.80 -20.42
C ASN A 208 4.53 15.50 -19.62
N PRO A 209 3.54 15.38 -18.72
CA PRO A 209 3.31 14.14 -17.98
C PRO A 209 2.85 13.04 -18.93
N ASP A 210 3.13 11.79 -18.59
CA ASP A 210 2.58 10.63 -19.29
C ASP A 210 1.04 10.68 -19.23
N PRO A 211 0.32 10.39 -20.34
CA PRO A 211 -1.14 10.51 -20.39
C PRO A 211 -1.88 9.59 -19.41
N HIS A 212 -1.23 8.54 -18.91
CA HIS A 212 -1.81 7.64 -17.89
C HIS A 212 -1.78 8.26 -16.49
N LEU A 213 -0.99 9.32 -16.25
CA LEU A 213 -0.95 10.01 -14.95
C LEU A 213 -2.20 10.87 -14.76
N ILE A 214 -3.15 10.38 -13.98
CA ILE A 214 -4.46 11.02 -13.82
C ILE A 214 -4.54 11.98 -12.62
N ALA A 215 -3.62 11.86 -11.67
CA ALA A 215 -3.55 12.71 -10.48
C ALA A 215 -2.09 12.92 -10.06
N THR A 216 -1.79 14.10 -9.54
CA THR A 216 -0.47 14.47 -9.00
C THR A 216 -0.66 15.14 -7.66
N TYR A 217 0.14 14.74 -6.68
CA TYR A 217 0.11 15.25 -5.32
C TYR A 217 1.44 15.91 -5.00
N ALA A 218 1.38 17.11 -4.42
CA ALA A 218 2.54 17.83 -3.90
C ALA A 218 2.48 17.78 -2.37
N THR A 219 3.52 17.22 -1.76
CA THR A 219 3.55 16.78 -0.36
C THR A 219 4.78 17.34 0.34
N SER A 220 4.85 17.24 1.67
CA SER A 220 5.84 17.97 2.45
C SER A 220 7.30 17.54 2.22
N GLY A 221 7.53 16.36 1.66
CA GLY A 221 8.85 15.76 1.50
C GLY A 221 9.53 15.41 2.82
N ARG A 222 8.78 15.25 3.92
CA ARG A 222 9.34 15.02 5.26
C ARG A 222 9.87 13.61 5.49
N ILE A 223 9.41 12.63 4.72
CA ILE A 223 9.87 11.23 4.81
C ILE A 223 10.42 10.78 3.45
N GLY A 224 9.83 11.23 2.34
CA GLY A 224 10.23 10.79 1.00
C GLY A 224 9.33 9.73 0.37
N PHE A 225 8.16 9.48 0.96
CA PHE A 225 7.13 8.58 0.42
C PHE A 225 5.79 9.32 0.30
N GLY A 226 5.30 9.47 -0.94
CA GLY A 226 4.06 10.17 -1.26
C GLY A 226 2.85 9.24 -1.36
N ALA A 227 2.21 9.19 -2.53
CA ALA A 227 1.08 8.34 -2.82
C ALA A 227 1.36 6.86 -2.49
N ASP A 228 0.49 6.27 -1.69
CA ASP A 228 0.65 4.90 -1.20
C ASP A 228 -0.63 4.10 -1.44
N GLY A 229 -1.46 3.86 -0.42
CA GLY A 229 -2.71 3.10 -0.54
C GLY A 229 -3.72 3.69 -1.53
N LEU A 230 -4.47 2.80 -2.19
CA LEU A 230 -5.59 3.14 -3.06
C LEU A 230 -6.83 2.34 -2.70
N THR A 231 -8.01 2.97 -2.79
CA THR A 231 -9.29 2.25 -2.73
C THR A 231 -10.37 2.97 -3.54
N VAL A 232 -11.45 2.27 -3.86
CA VAL A 232 -12.57 2.81 -4.64
C VAL A 232 -13.86 2.64 -3.85
N ASP A 233 -14.63 3.71 -3.71
CA ASP A 233 -15.91 3.65 -3.00
C ASP A 233 -17.06 3.11 -3.86
N GLY A 234 -18.23 2.95 -3.24
CA GLY A 234 -19.44 2.48 -3.92
C GLY A 234 -20.02 3.46 -4.96
N GLU A 235 -19.55 4.70 -5.00
CA GLU A 235 -19.90 5.69 -6.03
C GLU A 235 -18.87 5.71 -7.18
N GLY A 236 -17.80 4.92 -7.06
CA GLY A 236 -16.71 4.87 -8.03
C GLY A 236 -15.72 6.03 -7.90
N ASN A 237 -15.68 6.73 -6.76
CA ASN A 237 -14.62 7.68 -6.46
C ASN A 237 -13.35 6.93 -6.07
N LEU A 238 -12.20 7.37 -6.58
CA LEU A 238 -10.90 6.82 -6.22
C LEU A 238 -10.32 7.61 -5.05
N TYR A 239 -9.81 6.91 -4.05
CA TYR A 239 -9.12 7.47 -2.91
C TYR A 239 -7.65 7.10 -2.95
N CYS A 240 -6.80 8.06 -2.59
CA CYS A 240 -5.37 7.86 -2.50
C CYS A 240 -4.85 8.39 -1.16
N GLY A 241 -4.18 7.51 -0.43
CA GLY A 241 -3.44 7.84 0.78
C GLY A 241 -2.09 8.44 0.45
N ILE A 242 -1.71 9.47 1.20
CA ILE A 242 -0.35 9.99 1.19
C ILE A 242 0.35 9.52 2.46
N PHE A 243 1.37 8.69 2.28
CA PHE A 243 2.16 8.14 3.38
C PHE A 243 2.71 9.27 4.24
N GLU A 244 3.53 10.15 3.67
CA GLU A 244 4.26 11.09 4.52
C GLU A 244 3.39 12.16 5.17
N ASP A 245 2.24 12.53 4.64
CA ASP A 245 1.45 13.63 5.21
C ASP A 245 0.21 13.17 5.98
N GLY A 246 -0.14 11.87 5.93
CA GLY A 246 -1.35 11.37 6.58
C GLY A 246 -2.61 12.03 6.02
N VAL A 247 -2.67 12.14 4.68
CA VAL A 247 -3.77 12.80 3.96
C VAL A 247 -4.43 11.81 3.02
N LEU A 248 -5.77 11.84 2.96
CA LEU A 248 -6.54 11.18 1.93
C LEU A 248 -6.97 12.19 0.86
N TYR A 249 -6.65 11.91 -0.39
CA TYR A 249 -7.23 12.59 -1.56
C TYR A 249 -8.38 11.77 -2.13
N ARG A 250 -9.38 12.46 -2.67
CA ARG A 250 -10.45 11.86 -3.48
C ARG A 250 -10.39 12.40 -4.90
N THR A 251 -10.39 11.48 -5.86
CA THR A 251 -10.51 11.73 -7.29
C THR A 251 -11.88 11.26 -7.78
N ARG A 252 -12.63 12.18 -8.40
CA ARG A 252 -13.95 11.93 -8.99
C ARG A 252 -13.86 11.84 -10.50
N PHE A 253 -14.75 11.05 -11.09
CA PHE A 253 -14.79 10.84 -12.52
C PHE A 253 -16.15 11.24 -13.10
N ASP A 254 -16.18 11.59 -14.39
CA ASP A 254 -17.41 11.70 -15.16
C ASP A 254 -17.88 10.32 -15.65
N SER A 255 -19.00 10.30 -16.37
CA SER A 255 -19.56 9.07 -16.94
C SER A 255 -18.69 8.43 -18.03
N ALA A 256 -17.71 9.15 -18.58
CA ALA A 256 -16.74 8.63 -19.54
C ALA A 256 -15.46 8.11 -18.84
N GLY A 257 -15.41 8.15 -17.51
CA GLY A 257 -14.25 7.72 -16.73
C GLY A 257 -13.12 8.74 -16.68
N LYS A 258 -13.35 9.99 -17.13
CA LYS A 258 -12.35 11.06 -17.07
C LYS A 258 -12.39 11.77 -15.72
N VAL A 259 -11.22 12.14 -15.19
CA VAL A 259 -11.11 12.91 -13.96
C VAL A 259 -11.83 14.26 -14.08
N VAL A 260 -12.67 14.54 -13.09
CA VAL A 260 -13.42 15.80 -12.94
C VAL A 260 -12.82 16.68 -11.83
N ASP A 261 -12.37 16.06 -10.74
CA ASP A 261 -11.92 16.74 -9.53
C ASP A 261 -11.01 15.82 -8.71
N THR A 262 -9.90 16.37 -8.21
CA THR A 262 -9.02 15.72 -7.24
C THR A 262 -8.70 16.71 -6.12
N ARG A 263 -9.03 16.37 -4.88
CA ARG A 263 -8.80 17.23 -3.71
C ARG A 263 -8.64 16.44 -2.43
N VAL A 264 -8.10 17.11 -1.41
CA VAL A 264 -8.08 16.58 -0.04
C VAL A 264 -9.51 16.25 0.40
N PHE A 265 -9.67 15.02 0.87
CA PHE A 265 -10.92 14.48 1.39
C PHE A 265 -10.89 14.42 2.92
N ALA A 266 -9.80 13.92 3.50
CA ALA A 266 -9.61 13.86 4.95
C ALA A 266 -8.16 14.17 5.33
N PHE A 267 -8.00 14.90 6.43
CA PHE A 267 -6.73 15.20 7.07
C PHE A 267 -6.99 15.51 8.55
N ASP A 268 -6.34 14.79 9.44
CA ASP A 268 -6.52 14.94 10.89
C ASP A 268 -5.21 14.55 11.59
N ALA A 269 -4.90 15.19 12.72
CA ALA A 269 -3.69 14.90 13.50
C ALA A 269 -3.64 13.46 14.06
N LYS A 270 -4.77 12.76 14.10
CA LYS A 270 -4.83 11.33 14.45
C LYS A 270 -4.20 10.42 13.40
N MET A 271 -4.12 10.85 12.14
CA MET A 271 -3.59 10.08 11.02
C MET A 271 -2.20 10.60 10.68
N ALA A 272 -1.16 9.96 11.22
CA ALA A 272 0.21 10.43 11.07
C ALA A 272 0.84 10.03 9.73
N CYS A 273 0.50 8.84 9.24
CA CYS A 273 0.64 8.48 7.84
C CYS A 273 -0.66 7.87 7.30
N CYS A 274 -0.70 7.71 5.99
CA CYS A 274 -1.75 6.97 5.29
C CYS A 274 -1.07 6.01 4.33
N ASP A 275 -0.84 4.78 4.81
CA ASP A 275 -0.23 3.69 4.04
C ASP A 275 -1.33 2.98 3.23
N GLY A 276 -1.50 1.67 3.37
CA GLY A 276 -2.63 0.90 2.83
C GLY A 276 -3.99 1.36 3.35
N ILE A 277 -4.98 1.36 2.45
CA ILE A 277 -6.35 1.83 2.72
C ILE A 277 -7.39 0.91 2.09
N PHE A 278 -8.53 0.78 2.77
CA PHE A 278 -9.63 -0.05 2.28
C PHE A 278 -10.99 0.57 2.58
N TRP A 279 -11.78 0.83 1.54
CA TRP A 279 -13.18 1.19 1.68
C TRP A 279 -14.03 -0.05 1.91
N ASN A 280 -14.64 -0.13 3.09
CA ASN A 280 -15.56 -1.18 3.41
C ASN A 280 -16.99 -0.80 3.01
N LYS A 281 -17.57 -1.59 2.11
CA LYS A 281 -18.96 -1.40 1.65
C LYS A 281 -20.00 -1.56 2.77
N ALA A 282 -19.74 -2.43 3.75
CA ALA A 282 -20.76 -2.81 4.74
C ALA A 282 -21.11 -1.66 5.70
N ASP A 283 -20.13 -0.86 6.09
CA ASP A 283 -20.29 0.31 6.97
C ASP A 283 -20.00 1.64 6.27
N ASN A 284 -19.66 1.61 4.97
CA ASN A 284 -19.32 2.76 4.17
C ASN A 284 -18.21 3.62 4.80
N THR A 285 -17.12 2.98 5.24
CA THR A 285 -15.99 3.61 5.93
C THR A 285 -14.67 3.25 5.24
N ILE A 286 -13.74 4.20 5.15
CA ILE A 286 -12.36 3.92 4.72
C ILE A 286 -11.53 3.63 5.96
N TYR A 287 -10.96 2.42 6.03
CA TYR A 287 -9.96 2.07 7.02
C TYR A 287 -8.57 2.42 6.49
N VAL A 288 -7.70 2.92 7.37
CA VAL A 288 -6.35 3.38 7.02
C VAL A 288 -5.35 2.74 7.95
N ALA A 289 -4.32 2.11 7.38
CA ALA A 289 -3.13 1.69 8.11
C ALA A 289 -2.24 2.92 8.39
N ASP A 290 -2.01 3.20 9.67
CA ASP A 290 -1.12 4.28 10.14
C ASP A 290 0.14 3.65 10.76
N MET A 291 1.04 3.25 9.85
CA MET A 291 2.32 2.62 10.15
C MET A 291 3.16 3.42 11.15
N LEU A 292 3.20 4.75 11.05
CA LEU A 292 4.08 5.58 11.88
C LEU A 292 3.72 5.47 13.36
N GLN A 293 2.44 5.26 13.67
CA GLN A 293 1.93 5.29 15.04
C GLN A 293 1.44 3.94 15.58
N ASN A 294 1.66 2.83 14.86
CA ASN A 294 1.05 1.53 15.17
C ASN A 294 -0.45 1.66 15.41
N ALA A 295 -1.14 2.25 14.43
CA ALA A 295 -2.55 2.57 14.54
C ALA A 295 -3.33 2.16 13.29
N VAL A 296 -4.64 2.03 13.49
CA VAL A 296 -5.62 1.97 12.41
C VAL A 296 -6.62 3.09 12.62
N GLN A 297 -6.85 3.86 11.56
CA GLN A 297 -7.84 4.94 11.55
C GLN A 297 -9.07 4.50 10.74
N ALA A 298 -10.22 5.10 11.06
CA ALA A 298 -11.45 4.99 10.31
C ALA A 298 -11.87 6.39 9.85
N VAL A 299 -12.15 6.51 8.57
CA VAL A 299 -12.56 7.75 7.91
C VAL A 299 -13.96 7.57 7.34
N ASP A 300 -14.91 8.31 7.88
CA ASP A 300 -16.28 8.28 7.36
C ASP A 300 -16.38 9.01 6.00
N MET A 301 -17.49 8.81 5.28
CA MET A 301 -17.67 9.47 3.98
C MET A 301 -17.91 10.99 4.04
N SER A 302 -17.88 11.59 5.24
CA SER A 302 -17.83 13.04 5.44
C SER A 302 -16.39 13.55 5.66
N GLY A 303 -15.41 12.65 5.72
CA GLY A 303 -13.99 12.96 5.93
C GLY A 303 -13.58 13.05 7.41
N ASN A 304 -14.44 12.64 8.36
CA ASN A 304 -14.09 12.65 9.78
C ASN A 304 -13.21 11.45 10.13
N VAL A 305 -12.11 11.70 10.83
CA VAL A 305 -11.15 10.66 11.24
C VAL A 305 -11.32 10.28 12.71
N THR A 306 -11.48 8.99 12.95
CA THR A 306 -11.52 8.37 14.29
C THR A 306 -10.46 7.28 14.40
N THR A 307 -9.92 7.08 15.60
CA THR A 307 -8.94 6.01 15.85
C THR A 307 -9.66 4.73 16.22
N VAL A 308 -9.41 3.66 15.45
CA VAL A 308 -9.93 2.31 15.72
C VAL A 308 -9.12 1.66 16.85
N HIS A 309 -7.80 1.71 16.72
CA HIS A 309 -6.86 1.29 17.75
C HIS A 309 -5.50 1.95 17.53
N ARG A 310 -4.72 2.08 18.61
CA ARG A 310 -3.33 2.52 18.58
C ARG A 310 -2.56 1.92 19.76
N ASN A 311 -1.34 1.47 19.52
CA ASN A 311 -0.41 1.02 20.56
C ASN A 311 0.99 1.63 20.39
N GLY A 312 1.89 1.32 21.34
CA GLY A 312 3.31 1.68 21.25
C GLY A 312 4.12 0.63 20.49
N ASP A 313 5.44 0.74 20.60
CA ASP A 313 6.41 -0.28 20.15
C ASP A 313 6.06 -1.65 20.75
N THR A 314 6.08 -2.68 19.91
CA THR A 314 5.68 -4.06 20.25
C THR A 314 6.42 -5.05 19.36
N THR A 315 6.16 -6.35 19.52
CA THR A 315 6.65 -7.41 18.62
C THR A 315 5.51 -8.11 17.88
N GLY A 316 4.28 -7.58 18.01
CA GLY A 316 3.05 -8.19 17.51
C GLY A 316 2.64 -9.55 18.11
N ALA A 317 3.44 -10.15 19.02
CA ALA A 317 3.23 -11.52 19.51
C ALA A 317 1.89 -11.75 20.22
N ASP A 318 1.30 -10.70 20.81
CA ASP A 318 -0.02 -10.73 21.44
C ASP A 318 -1.14 -10.21 20.52
N GLY A 319 -0.82 -9.91 19.26
CA GLY A 319 -1.73 -9.38 18.25
C GLY A 319 -1.74 -7.86 18.12
N LEU A 320 -1.02 -7.13 18.95
CA LEU A 320 -0.90 -5.67 18.81
C LEU A 320 -0.34 -5.27 17.44
N LEU A 321 -0.62 -4.04 17.03
CA LEU A 321 -0.22 -3.52 15.71
C LEU A 321 1.27 -3.23 15.69
N ASP A 322 1.95 -3.69 14.65
CA ASP A 322 3.41 -3.70 14.59
C ASP A 322 3.87 -3.16 13.24
N GLN A 323 3.83 -1.83 13.11
CA GLN A 323 3.90 -1.12 11.83
C GLN A 323 2.88 -1.63 10.79
N PRO A 324 1.58 -1.38 11.02
CA PRO A 324 0.55 -1.79 10.06
C PRO A 324 0.75 -1.06 8.73
N CYS A 325 0.82 -1.81 7.63
CA CYS A 325 0.99 -1.28 6.27
C CYS A 325 -0.27 -1.45 5.41
N GLU A 326 -1.12 -2.44 5.72
CA GLU A 326 -2.30 -2.75 4.90
C GLU A 326 -3.47 -3.17 5.80
N VAL A 327 -4.69 -2.88 5.35
CA VAL A 327 -5.93 -3.26 6.04
C VAL A 327 -6.98 -3.81 5.07
N HIS A 328 -7.71 -4.84 5.49
CA HIS A 328 -8.84 -5.38 4.73
C HIS A 328 -9.96 -5.87 5.64
N VAL A 329 -11.21 -5.82 5.17
CA VAL A 329 -12.34 -6.39 5.92
C VAL A 329 -12.70 -7.77 5.38
N ARG A 330 -12.71 -8.78 6.26
CA ARG A 330 -13.22 -10.12 5.97
C ARG A 330 -14.27 -10.51 7.01
N GLY A 331 -15.53 -10.56 6.59
CA GLY A 331 -16.65 -10.75 7.51
C GLY A 331 -16.77 -9.54 8.46
N ASN A 332 -16.68 -9.79 9.77
CA ASN A 332 -16.70 -8.76 10.80
C ASN A 332 -15.31 -8.51 11.40
N GLU A 333 -14.24 -8.88 10.70
CA GLU A 333 -12.87 -8.66 11.15
C GLU A 333 -12.17 -7.70 10.20
N LEU A 334 -11.54 -6.68 10.76
CA LEU A 334 -10.55 -5.87 10.07
C LEU A 334 -9.20 -6.57 10.25
N ILE A 335 -8.72 -7.16 9.16
CA ILE A 335 -7.43 -7.80 9.06
C ILE A 335 -6.38 -6.71 8.85
N VAL A 336 -5.30 -6.76 9.62
CA VAL A 336 -4.24 -5.76 9.60
C VAL A 336 -2.90 -6.46 9.35
N ILE A 337 -2.22 -6.07 8.28
CA ILE A 337 -0.91 -6.62 7.91
C ILE A 337 0.19 -5.77 8.56
N ASN A 338 1.03 -6.39 9.37
CA ASN A 338 2.11 -5.74 10.11
C ASN A 338 3.44 -5.95 9.36
N MET A 339 4.02 -4.87 8.84
CA MET A 339 5.22 -4.92 7.98
C MET A 339 6.50 -5.12 8.78
N ASP A 340 6.56 -4.54 9.98
CA ASP A 340 7.73 -4.45 10.86
C ASP A 340 9.05 -4.18 10.11
N MET A 341 9.08 -3.08 9.36
CA MET A 341 10.25 -2.59 8.61
C MET A 341 10.66 -1.17 9.09
N PRO A 342 11.10 -1.00 10.35
CA PRO A 342 11.50 0.31 10.85
C PRO A 342 12.78 0.83 10.20
N TRP A 343 12.86 2.15 10.06
CA TRP A 343 14.07 2.88 9.69
C TRP A 343 14.44 3.88 10.78
N GLU A 344 15.62 4.51 10.65
CA GLU A 344 16.04 5.56 11.58
C GLU A 344 15.14 6.79 11.44
N SER A 345 14.17 6.92 12.35
CA SER A 345 13.28 8.08 12.44
C SER A 345 12.65 8.23 13.82
N ASP A 346 12.51 9.47 14.27
CA ASP A 346 11.74 9.82 15.47
C ASP A 346 10.22 9.75 15.24
N LEU A 347 9.78 9.61 13.99
CA LEU A 347 8.36 9.52 13.64
C LEU A 347 7.78 8.13 13.86
N LEU A 348 8.62 7.09 13.88
CA LEU A 348 8.18 5.70 14.01
C LEU A 348 7.98 5.30 15.46
N ALA A 349 6.89 4.58 15.74
CA ALA A 349 6.70 3.85 16.99
C ALA A 349 7.76 2.75 17.15
N ASN A 350 7.87 1.83 16.18
CA ASN A 350 8.84 0.74 16.21
C ASN A 350 10.28 1.20 16.01
N LYS A 351 11.21 0.48 16.64
CA LYS A 351 12.65 0.81 16.64
C LYS A 351 13.56 -0.26 16.07
N LYS A 352 13.08 -1.50 15.90
CA LYS A 352 13.86 -2.64 15.40
C LYS A 352 12.93 -3.62 14.72
N ILE A 353 13.51 -4.43 13.83
CA ILE A 353 12.83 -5.60 13.26
C ILE A 353 12.90 -6.72 14.30
N ASP A 354 11.78 -7.38 14.57
CA ASP A 354 11.73 -8.53 15.44
C ASP A 354 10.71 -9.60 15.01
N LYS A 355 10.54 -10.62 15.86
CA LYS A 355 9.71 -11.79 15.61
C LYS A 355 8.69 -11.91 16.76
N PRO A 356 7.52 -12.50 16.51
CA PRO A 356 7.06 -13.10 15.25
C PRO A 356 6.64 -12.07 14.18
N TYR A 357 6.62 -12.47 12.91
CA TYR A 357 6.00 -11.67 11.84
C TYR A 357 4.50 -11.96 11.82
N THR A 358 3.66 -10.94 11.92
CA THR A 358 2.26 -11.14 12.32
C THR A 358 1.24 -10.56 11.35
N VAL A 359 0.06 -11.18 11.37
CA VAL A 359 -1.18 -10.56 10.90
C VAL A 359 -2.11 -10.45 12.10
N SER A 360 -2.67 -9.27 12.30
CA SER A 360 -3.60 -8.97 13.39
C SER A 360 -5.03 -8.91 12.88
N ALA A 361 -5.98 -9.03 13.80
CA ALA A 361 -7.40 -8.80 13.52
C ALA A 361 -8.03 -7.91 14.59
N ILE A 362 -8.87 -6.98 14.16
CA ILE A 362 -9.70 -6.14 15.02
C ILE A 362 -11.16 -6.47 14.71
N LYS A 363 -11.94 -6.82 15.74
CA LYS A 363 -13.37 -7.09 15.55
C LYS A 363 -14.14 -5.80 15.25
N LEU A 364 -14.87 -5.81 14.14
CA LEU A 364 -15.86 -4.82 13.77
C LEU A 364 -17.23 -5.20 14.38
N GLN A 365 -18.13 -4.21 14.49
CA GLN A 365 -19.45 -4.38 15.12
C GLN A 365 -20.46 -5.08 14.23
#